data_AF-A0A2E5XU71-F1
#
_entry.id   AF-A0A2E5XU71-F1
#
_cell.length_a   1.000
_cell.length_b   1.000
_cell.length_c   1.000
_cell.angle_alpha   90.00
_cell.angle_beta   90.00
_cell.angle_gamma   90.00
#
_symmetry.space_group_name_H-M   'P 1'
#
loop_
_entity.id
_entity.type
_entity.pdbx_description
1 polymer ?
#
loop_
_entity_poly.entity_id
_entity_poly.type
_entity_poly.pdbx_seq_one_letter_code
_entity_poly.pdbx_strand_id
1 'polypeptide(L)'
;MTSKTMKEPFSKIELERDDFTLSGQKTAKATSVRIVGIDFARLFNQRVGNPLPVPSIPIIGSAIYDPTSSYAMYNVMDANPGHDFIFYPQYETKTTCPILGLCFINSITTVEVTTRLGKFKEN
;
A
#
# COMPACT_ATOMS: atom_id res chain seq x y z
N MET A 1 -46.92 -14.47 24.71
CA MET A 1 -45.87 -13.52 24.29
C MET A 1 -44.93 -14.25 23.37
N THR A 2 -44.86 -13.85 22.10
CA THR A 2 -44.06 -14.52 21.07
C THR A 2 -42.78 -13.73 20.90
N SER A 3 -41.63 -14.26 21.34
CA SER A 3 -40.34 -13.62 21.07
C SER A 3 -39.99 -13.85 19.59
N LYS A 4 -39.95 -12.77 18.81
CA LYS A 4 -39.32 -12.79 17.49
C LYS A 4 -37.83 -12.59 17.68
N THR A 5 -37.05 -13.66 17.63
CA THR A 5 -35.59 -13.56 17.55
C THR A 5 -35.23 -12.99 16.18
N MET A 6 -34.73 -11.76 16.12
CA MET A 6 -34.16 -11.21 14.90
C MET A 6 -32.90 -12.01 14.54
N LYS A 7 -32.88 -12.60 13.34
CA LYS A 7 -31.68 -13.22 12.76
C LYS A 7 -30.66 -12.09 12.53
N GLU A 8 -29.45 -12.19 13.10
CA GLU A 8 -28.39 -11.22 12.82
C GLU A 8 -28.18 -11.12 11.30
N PRO A 9 -28.07 -9.91 10.73
CA PRO A 9 -27.73 -9.76 9.32
C PRO A 9 -26.37 -10.40 9.06
N PHE A 10 -26.29 -11.30 8.09
CA PHE A 10 -25.02 -11.89 7.63
C PHE A 10 -24.09 -10.76 7.14
N SER A 11 -23.21 -10.28 8.03
CA SER A 11 -22.30 -9.16 7.74
C SER A 11 -20.84 -9.58 7.65
N LYS A 12 -20.56 -10.89 7.58
CA LYS A 12 -19.22 -11.45 7.52
C LYS A 12 -19.01 -12.10 6.16
N ILE A 13 -17.95 -11.68 5.49
CA ILE A 13 -17.42 -12.36 4.32
C ILE A 13 -16.23 -13.17 4.84
N GLU A 14 -16.32 -14.49 4.71
CA GLU A 14 -15.22 -15.41 5.00
C GLU A 14 -14.50 -15.66 3.68
N LEU A 15 -13.18 -15.49 3.69
CA LEU A 15 -12.32 -15.67 2.53
C LEU A 15 -11.25 -16.67 2.89
N GLU A 16 -11.15 -17.73 2.10
CA GLU A 16 -10.10 -18.73 2.20
C GLU A 16 -8.97 -18.42 1.22
N ARG A 17 -7.77 -18.93 1.51
CA ARG A 17 -6.62 -18.76 0.63
C ARG A 17 -6.88 -19.30 -0.79
N ASP A 18 -7.76 -20.29 -0.90
CA ASP A 18 -8.12 -20.92 -2.17
C ASP A 18 -9.12 -20.11 -3.01
N ASP A 19 -9.71 -19.04 -2.46
CA ASP A 19 -10.55 -18.10 -3.23
C ASP A 19 -9.73 -17.17 -4.13
N PHE A 20 -8.39 -17.21 -4.00
CA PHE A 20 -7.48 -16.30 -4.67
C PHE A 20 -6.50 -17.01 -5.59
N THR A 21 -6.08 -16.29 -6.63
CA THR A 21 -4.86 -16.58 -7.38
C THR A 21 -3.78 -15.59 -6.95
N LEU A 22 -2.58 -16.09 -6.62
CA LEU A 22 -1.45 -15.26 -6.23
C LEU A 22 -0.38 -15.29 -7.32
N SER A 23 0.13 -14.11 -7.68
CA SER A 23 1.26 -13.97 -8.58
C SER A 23 2.56 -14.47 -7.93
N GLY A 24 3.62 -14.61 -8.75
CA GLY A 24 4.99 -14.61 -8.24
C GLY A 24 5.34 -13.30 -7.52
N GLN A 25 6.54 -13.24 -6.93
CA GLN A 25 7.01 -11.99 -6.30
C GLN A 25 7.19 -10.88 -7.35
N LYS A 26 6.72 -9.69 -7.00
CA LYS A 26 6.81 -8.46 -7.79
C LYS A 26 7.44 -7.39 -6.93
N THR A 27 8.22 -6.53 -7.57
CA THR A 27 8.97 -5.49 -6.90
C THR A 27 8.82 -4.16 -7.63
N ALA A 28 8.62 -3.08 -6.88
CA ALA A 28 8.69 -1.72 -7.41
C ALA A 28 9.23 -0.75 -6.36
N LYS A 29 9.67 0.42 -6.82
CA LYS A 29 10.28 1.45 -5.99
C LYS A 29 9.51 2.76 -6.10
N ALA A 30 9.54 3.54 -5.04
CA ALA A 30 9.19 4.95 -5.07
C ALA A 30 10.23 5.75 -4.28
N THR A 31 10.50 6.96 -4.77
CA THR A 31 11.42 7.90 -4.13
C THR A 31 10.66 9.16 -3.72
N SER A 32 10.99 9.68 -2.54
CA SER A 32 10.53 10.94 -1.98
C SER A 32 11.73 11.83 -1.74
N VAL A 33 11.66 13.08 -2.15
CA VAL A 33 12.65 14.10 -1.79
C VAL A 33 11.93 15.11 -0.93
N ARG A 34 12.38 15.26 0.32
CA ARG A 34 11.85 16.26 1.24
C ARG A 34 12.87 17.37 1.43
N ILE A 35 12.41 18.60 1.34
CA ILE A 35 13.17 19.81 1.66
C ILE A 35 12.46 20.48 2.83
N VAL A 36 13.15 20.62 3.96
CA VAL A 36 12.58 21.13 5.22
C VAL A 36 11.29 20.37 5.60
N GLY A 37 11.33 19.04 5.48
CA GLY A 37 10.19 18.15 5.77
C GLY A 37 9.07 18.12 4.72
N ILE A 38 9.11 18.98 3.70
CA ILE A 38 8.06 19.06 2.67
C ILE A 38 8.47 18.28 1.42
N ASP A 39 7.62 17.34 1.00
CA ASP A 39 7.70 16.69 -0.32
C ASP A 39 6.90 17.50 -1.35
N PHE A 40 7.57 18.45 -2.01
CA PHE A 40 6.93 19.34 -2.97
C PHE A 40 6.36 18.60 -4.19
N ALA A 41 6.95 17.47 -4.60
CA ALA A 41 6.43 16.69 -5.72
C ALA A 41 5.04 16.12 -5.41
N ARG A 42 4.84 15.66 -4.17
CA ARG A 42 3.56 15.09 -3.70
C ARG A 42 2.59 16.13 -3.15
N LEU A 43 3.03 17.37 -2.95
CA LEU A 43 2.12 18.48 -2.64
C LEU A 43 1.28 18.89 -3.86
N PHE A 44 1.86 18.81 -5.06
CA PHE A 44 1.21 19.29 -6.30
C PHE A 44 0.75 18.18 -7.24
N ASN A 45 1.26 16.94 -7.12
CA ASN A 45 0.90 15.81 -7.98
C ASN A 45 0.64 14.54 -7.17
N GLN A 46 -0.54 14.43 -6.57
CA GLN A 46 -0.96 13.28 -5.77
C GLN A 46 -1.52 12.17 -6.66
N ARG A 47 -0.96 10.96 -6.58
CA ARG A 47 -1.49 9.75 -7.27
C ARG A 47 -2.10 8.72 -6.31
N VAL A 48 -1.83 8.86 -5.03
CA VAL A 48 -2.41 8.05 -3.95
C VAL A 48 -3.06 9.00 -2.95
N GLY A 49 -4.10 8.54 -2.27
CA GLY A 49 -4.81 9.33 -1.25
C GLY A 49 -3.86 9.84 -0.16
N ASN A 50 -4.12 11.06 0.33
CA ASN A 50 -3.41 11.68 1.45
C ASN A 50 -3.52 10.77 2.70
N PRO A 51 -2.52 10.70 3.62
CA PRO A 51 -2.40 9.64 4.63
C PRO A 51 -3.32 9.85 5.85
N LEU A 52 -4.63 9.87 5.59
CA LEU A 52 -5.73 9.66 6.53
C LEU A 52 -6.66 8.59 5.89
N PRO A 53 -7.28 7.69 6.67
CA PRO A 53 -6.95 6.27 6.72
C PRO A 53 -7.66 5.42 5.64
N VAL A 54 -7.50 5.73 4.36
CA VAL A 54 -7.99 4.83 3.31
C VAL A 54 -6.96 4.74 2.18
N PRO A 55 -6.06 3.74 2.22
CA PRO A 55 -5.32 3.40 1.02
C PRO A 55 -6.32 2.99 -0.06
N SER A 56 -6.23 3.63 -1.23
CA SER A 56 -6.98 3.22 -2.43
C SER A 56 -6.55 1.84 -2.95
N ILE A 57 -5.50 1.26 -2.36
CA ILE A 57 -4.92 -0.03 -2.71
C ILE A 57 -5.31 -1.02 -1.61
N PRO A 58 -6.10 -2.05 -1.91
CA PRO A 58 -6.39 -3.12 -0.95
C PRO A 58 -5.11 -3.89 -0.61
N ILE A 59 -4.82 -4.01 0.68
CA ILE A 59 -3.62 -4.70 1.18
C ILE A 59 -4.05 -5.72 2.23
N ILE A 60 -3.54 -6.95 2.10
CA ILE A 60 -3.67 -8.00 3.11
C ILE A 60 -2.32 -8.15 3.81
N GLY A 61 -2.33 -8.14 5.15
CA GLY A 61 -1.20 -8.57 5.96
C GLY A 61 -0.15 -7.53 6.33
N SER A 62 -0.39 -6.22 6.12
CA SER A 62 0.52 -5.17 6.61
C SER A 62 -0.14 -3.81 6.77
N ALA A 63 0.30 -3.04 7.77
CA ALA A 63 -0.07 -1.63 7.95
C ALA A 63 0.88 -0.72 7.16
N ILE A 64 0.34 0.35 6.56
CA ILE A 64 1.12 1.36 5.84
C ILE A 64 1.61 2.40 6.83
N TYR A 65 2.92 2.60 6.92
CA TYR A 65 3.53 3.57 7.85
C TYR A 65 4.07 4.84 7.18
N ASP A 66 4.35 4.80 5.88
CA ASP A 66 4.96 5.93 5.16
C ASP A 66 4.27 6.17 3.80
N PRO A 67 4.02 7.43 3.38
CA PRO A 67 3.39 7.70 2.09
C PRO A 67 4.18 7.19 0.88
N THR A 68 5.51 7.08 0.96
CA THR A 68 6.37 6.57 -0.12
C THR A 68 6.10 5.11 -0.41
N SER A 69 5.85 4.30 0.62
CA SER A 69 5.43 2.92 0.47
C SER A 69 4.12 2.80 -0.30
N SER A 70 3.16 3.73 -0.13
CA SER A 70 1.93 3.77 -0.91
C SER A 70 2.20 4.02 -2.40
N TYR A 71 3.14 4.90 -2.75
CA TYR A 71 3.56 5.09 -4.14
C TYR A 71 4.30 3.88 -4.69
N ALA A 72 5.14 3.22 -3.89
CA ALA A 72 5.83 2.00 -4.32
C ALA A 72 4.82 0.88 -4.60
N MET A 73 3.83 0.71 -3.73
CA MET A 73 2.70 -0.21 -3.93
C MET A 73 1.85 0.15 -5.15
N TYR A 74 1.54 1.44 -5.35
CA TYR A 74 0.86 1.92 -6.56
C TYR A 74 1.65 1.50 -7.81
N ASN A 75 2.97 1.72 -7.82
CA ASN A 75 3.82 1.36 -8.94
C ASN A 75 3.84 -0.15 -9.21
N VAL A 76 3.73 -1.00 -8.17
CA VAL A 76 3.57 -2.45 -8.37
C VAL A 76 2.25 -2.75 -9.09
N MET A 77 1.14 -2.16 -8.65
CA MET A 77 -0.20 -2.41 -9.23
C MET A 77 -0.33 -1.85 -10.65
N ASP A 78 0.15 -0.62 -10.87
CA ASP A 78 0.14 0.07 -12.18
C ASP A 78 0.94 -0.71 -13.23
N ALA A 79 2.08 -1.29 -12.83
CA ALA A 79 2.90 -2.13 -13.71
C ALA A 79 2.36 -3.56 -13.92
N ASN A 80 1.37 -3.99 -13.13
CA ASN A 80 0.82 -5.35 -13.19
C ASN A 80 -0.72 -5.30 -13.16
N PRO A 81 -1.36 -4.78 -14.22
CA PRO A 81 -2.81 -4.62 -14.27
C PRO A 81 -3.54 -5.97 -14.16
N GLY A 82 -4.80 -5.93 -13.72
CA GLY A 82 -5.66 -7.12 -13.61
C GLY A 82 -5.55 -7.89 -12.28
N HIS A 83 -4.92 -7.29 -11.26
CA HIS A 83 -4.92 -7.80 -9.89
C HIS A 83 -5.78 -6.90 -8.99
N ASP A 84 -6.35 -7.48 -7.95
CA ASP A 84 -7.31 -6.82 -7.07
C ASP A 84 -6.67 -6.29 -5.77
N PHE A 85 -5.62 -6.97 -5.27
CA PHE A 85 -4.99 -6.61 -3.99
C PHE A 85 -3.51 -6.97 -3.90
N ILE A 86 -2.84 -6.36 -2.93
CA ILE A 86 -1.46 -6.63 -2.53
C ILE A 86 -1.45 -7.60 -1.34
N PHE A 87 -0.59 -8.62 -1.39
CA PHE A 87 -0.52 -9.68 -0.38
C PHE A 87 0.83 -9.68 0.34
N TYR A 88 0.83 -9.40 1.64
CA TYR A 88 1.98 -9.39 2.55
C TYR A 88 3.21 -8.65 1.97
N PRO A 89 3.12 -7.33 1.72
CA PRO A 89 4.24 -6.56 1.21
C PRO A 89 5.41 -6.49 2.20
N GLN A 90 6.62 -6.62 1.68
CA GLN A 90 7.89 -6.43 2.38
C GLN A 90 8.53 -5.12 1.90
N TYR A 91 9.13 -4.37 2.82
CA TYR A 91 9.66 -3.04 2.54
C TYR A 91 11.15 -2.95 2.82
N GLU A 92 11.90 -2.42 1.87
CA GLU A 92 13.28 -1.95 2.10
C GLU A 92 13.31 -0.43 1.95
N THR A 93 13.66 0.28 3.03
CA THR A 93 13.72 1.75 3.04
C THR A 93 15.15 2.22 3.15
N LYS A 94 15.55 3.11 2.24
CA LYS A 94 16.86 3.78 2.26
C LYS A 94 16.65 5.29 2.29
N THR A 95 17.18 5.94 3.31
CA THR A 95 17.16 7.40 3.45
C THR A 95 18.57 7.95 3.36
N THR A 96 18.80 8.92 2.48
CA THR A 96 20.07 9.63 2.34
C THR A 96 19.87 11.12 2.57
N CYS A 97 20.90 11.78 3.13
CA CYS A 97 20.84 13.17 3.56
C CYS A 97 22.03 13.93 2.94
N PRO A 98 21.89 14.43 1.70
CA PRO A 98 23.03 14.86 0.88
C PRO A 98 23.65 16.18 1.35
N ILE A 99 22.90 17.04 2.06
CA ILE A 99 23.40 18.33 2.56
C ILE A 99 24.03 18.10 3.94
N LEU A 100 25.35 17.92 3.99
CA LEU A 100 26.14 17.80 5.23
C LEU A 100 25.65 16.73 6.22
N GLY A 101 24.90 15.71 5.77
CA GLY A 101 24.27 14.71 6.64
C GLY A 101 23.04 15.22 7.41
N LEU A 102 22.58 16.44 7.15
CA LEU A 102 21.47 17.09 7.87
C LEU A 102 20.12 16.73 7.23
N CYS A 103 19.55 15.59 7.67
CA CYS A 103 18.29 15.06 7.15
C CYS A 103 17.07 16.00 7.32
N PHE A 104 17.13 16.97 8.24
CA PHE A 104 16.05 17.94 8.44
C PHE A 104 16.00 19.02 7.35
N ILE A 105 17.12 19.29 6.65
CA ILE A 105 17.16 20.25 5.53
C ILE A 105 16.77 19.54 4.24
N ASN A 106 17.39 18.38 4.00
CA ASN A 106 17.13 17.58 2.82
C ASN A 106 17.25 16.09 3.13
N SER A 107 16.20 15.34 2.78
CA SER A 107 16.20 13.89 2.88
C SER A 107 15.64 13.27 1.60
N ILE A 108 16.35 12.29 1.06
CA ILE A 108 15.91 11.49 -0.08
C ILE A 108 15.59 10.10 0.47
N THR A 109 14.33 9.72 0.48
CA THR A 109 13.87 8.40 0.93
C THR A 109 13.41 7.58 -0.26
N THR A 110 14.04 6.42 -0.46
CA THR A 110 13.61 5.43 -1.46
C THR A 110 13.06 4.21 -0.74
N VAL A 111 11.83 3.82 -1.08
CA VAL A 111 11.19 2.60 -0.59
C VAL A 111 11.05 1.64 -1.75
N GLU A 112 11.55 0.43 -1.54
CA GLU A 112 11.35 -0.72 -2.39
C GLU A 112 10.33 -1.65 -1.73
N VAL A 113 9.30 -2.02 -2.49
CA VAL A 113 8.27 -2.96 -2.06
C VAL A 113 8.46 -4.25 -2.83
N THR A 114 8.54 -5.37 -2.12
CA THR A 114 8.46 -6.71 -2.71
C THR A 114 7.23 -7.41 -2.16
N THR A 115 6.34 -7.88 -3.04
CA THR A 115 5.04 -8.43 -2.65
C THR A 115 4.53 -9.46 -3.65
N ARG A 116 3.44 -10.15 -3.34
CA ARG A 116 2.65 -10.91 -4.31
C ARG A 116 1.35 -10.15 -4.57
N LEU A 117 0.84 -10.25 -5.78
CA LEU A 117 -0.45 -9.68 -6.15
C LEU A 117 -1.50 -10.77 -6.15
N GLY A 118 -2.66 -10.45 -5.62
CA GLY A 118 -3.80 -11.35 -5.56
C GLY A 118 -4.92 -10.91 -6.49
N LYS A 119 -5.60 -11.89 -7.07
CA LYS A 119 -6.85 -11.72 -7.81
C LYS A 119 -7.87 -12.71 -7.29
N PHE A 120 -9.12 -12.30 -7.14
CA PHE A 120 -10.21 -13.23 -6.86
C PHE A 120 -10.39 -14.20 -8.03
N LYS A 121 -10.69 -15.46 -7.72
CA LYS A 121 -11.13 -16.41 -8.75
C LYS A 121 -12.54 -16.03 -9.19
N GLU A 122 -12.77 -16.05 -10.49
CA GLU A 122 -14.14 -16.06 -11.03
C GLU A 122 -14.68 -17.48 -10.84
N ASN A 123 -15.83 -17.60 -10.17
CA ASN A 123 -16.56 -18.87 -10.00
C ASN A 123 -17.41 -19.18 -11.24
#